data_AF-A0A1T0B904-F1
#
_entry.id   AF-A0A1T0B904-F1
#
_cell.length_a   1.000
_cell.length_b   1.000
_cell.length_c   1.000
_cell.angle_alpha   90.00
_cell.angle_beta   90.00
_cell.angle_gamma   90.00
#
_symmetry.space_group_name_H-M   'P 1'
#
loop_
_entity.id
_entity.type
_entity.pdbx_description
1 polymer ?
#
loop_
_entity_poly.entity_id
_entity_poly.type
_entity_poly.pdbx_seq_one_letter_code
_entity_poly.pdbx_strand_id
1 'polypeptide(L)'
;MKKASTAKALMLGLGIAVNGHSEPSLINNISHSVEEIRTMTSAKATAQDVFREVDVLAQSLHKLNILIKTRLSHIDPNNRASLLLVNQALDFGISLIKKRYGNEIYEQFFNEFKALASAKNTLEMYLRRIQEQKDGIEIVRNPELTLSQSNIEEIMNARG
;
A
#
# COMPACT_ATOMS: atom_id res chain seq x y z
N MET A 1 3.89 -4.76 -28.85
CA MET A 1 3.60 -5.59 -27.66
C MET A 1 4.78 -5.57 -26.68
N LYS A 2 4.84 -4.72 -25.64
CA LYS A 2 5.89 -4.78 -24.58
C LYS A 2 5.47 -4.11 -23.25
N LYS A 3 4.33 -4.50 -22.66
CA LYS A 3 3.95 -4.09 -21.27
C LYS A 3 3.98 -5.23 -20.25
N ALA A 4 4.11 -6.48 -20.72
CA ALA A 4 4.14 -7.68 -19.88
C ALA A 4 5.51 -7.97 -19.22
N SER A 5 6.57 -7.21 -19.52
CA SER A 5 7.93 -7.53 -19.05
C SER A 5 8.26 -6.93 -17.69
N THR A 6 7.70 -5.79 -17.30
CA THR A 6 8.07 -5.10 -16.05
C THR A 6 7.50 -5.81 -14.82
N ALA A 7 6.26 -6.30 -14.91
CA ALA A 7 5.65 -7.13 -13.86
C ALA A 7 6.36 -8.48 -13.72
N LYS A 8 6.79 -9.10 -14.83
CA LYS A 8 7.61 -10.33 -14.81
C LYS A 8 9.01 -10.10 -14.24
N ALA A 9 9.62 -8.96 -14.52
CA ALA A 9 10.91 -8.58 -13.93
C ALA A 9 10.79 -8.31 -12.42
N LEU A 10 9.69 -7.67 -11.98
CA LEU A 10 9.33 -7.58 -10.56
C LEU A 10 9.24 -8.95 -9.91
N MET A 11 8.55 -9.90 -10.55
CA MET A 11 8.37 -11.26 -10.04
C MET A 11 9.68 -12.04 -9.92
N LEU A 12 10.57 -11.90 -10.90
CA LEU A 12 11.88 -12.54 -10.90
C LEU A 12 12.84 -11.89 -9.88
N GLY A 13 12.86 -10.55 -9.75
CA GLY A 13 13.65 -9.84 -8.74
C GLY A 13 13.15 -10.05 -7.30
N LEU A 14 11.85 -10.27 -7.14
CA LEU A 14 11.22 -10.66 -5.88
C LEU A 14 11.21 -12.18 -5.66
N GLY A 15 11.94 -12.96 -6.47
CA GLY A 15 12.18 -14.40 -6.31
C GLY A 15 10.91 -15.21 -6.11
N ILE A 16 9.83 -14.80 -6.78
CA ILE A 16 8.58 -15.55 -6.90
C ILE A 16 8.79 -16.55 -8.05
N ALA A 17 9.74 -17.46 -7.86
CA ALA A 17 9.79 -18.72 -8.59
C ALA A 17 9.51 -19.82 -7.57
N VAL A 18 8.27 -19.86 -7.09
CA VAL A 18 7.80 -20.97 -6.26
C VAL A 18 7.27 -22.03 -7.22
N ASN A 19 8.12 -23.02 -7.52
CA ASN A 19 7.74 -24.35 -8.01
C ASN A 19 6.57 -24.43 -9.01
N GLY A 20 6.79 -23.99 -10.25
CA GLY A 20 6.09 -24.54 -11.43
C GLY A 20 4.57 -24.32 -11.54
N HIS A 21 3.92 -23.61 -10.61
CA HIS A 21 2.51 -23.27 -10.70
C HIS A 21 2.40 -21.75 -10.77
N SER A 22 1.80 -21.25 -11.84
CA SER A 22 1.64 -19.82 -12.10
C SER A 22 0.56 -19.25 -11.17
N GLU A 23 0.90 -19.03 -9.89
CA GLU A 23 0.08 -18.16 -9.05
C GLU A 23 0.05 -16.77 -9.71
N PRO A 24 -1.13 -16.16 -9.92
CA PRO A 24 -1.19 -14.79 -10.39
C PRO A 24 -0.41 -13.91 -9.41
N SER A 25 0.47 -13.06 -9.94
CA SER A 25 1.36 -12.22 -9.12
C SER A 25 0.55 -11.49 -8.05
N LEU A 26 1.03 -11.41 -6.80
CA LEU A 26 0.32 -10.74 -5.70
C LEU A 26 -0.11 -9.30 -6.05
N ILE A 27 0.65 -8.64 -6.93
CA ILE A 27 0.32 -7.30 -7.47
C ILE A 27 -0.90 -7.36 -8.39
N ASN A 28 -1.03 -8.41 -9.20
CA ASN A 28 -2.24 -8.65 -10.00
C ASN A 28 -3.44 -8.94 -9.11
N ASN A 29 -3.27 -9.69 -8.02
CA ASN A 29 -4.35 -9.96 -7.06
C ASN A 29 -4.83 -8.67 -6.38
N ILE A 30 -3.90 -7.82 -5.93
CA ILE A 30 -4.25 -6.51 -5.34
C ILE A 30 -4.94 -5.61 -6.38
N SER A 31 -4.42 -5.57 -7.61
CA SER A 31 -5.03 -4.77 -8.68
C SER A 31 -6.43 -5.26 -9.05
N HIS A 32 -6.62 -6.59 -9.08
CA HIS A 32 -7.92 -7.23 -9.33
C HIS A 32 -8.90 -6.89 -8.22
N SER A 33 -8.55 -7.13 -6.95
CA SER A 33 -9.42 -6.85 -5.80
C SER A 33 -9.79 -5.36 -5.71
N VAL A 34 -8.88 -4.44 -6.03
CA VAL A 34 -9.22 -3.00 -6.07
C VAL A 34 -10.23 -2.68 -7.18
N GLU A 35 -10.07 -3.27 -8.37
CA GLU A 35 -11.02 -3.07 -9.49
C GLU A 35 -12.37 -3.75 -9.22
N GLU A 36 -12.36 -4.89 -8.56
CA GLU A 36 -13.56 -5.62 -8.14
C GLU A 36 -14.33 -4.82 -7.08
N ILE A 37 -13.66 -4.31 -6.05
CA ILE A 37 -14.24 -3.38 -5.08
C ILE A 37 -14.82 -2.15 -5.78
N ARG A 38 -14.10 -1.54 -6.72
CA ARG A 38 -14.61 -0.40 -7.50
C ARG A 38 -15.89 -0.77 -8.26
N THR A 39 -15.90 -1.92 -8.91
CA THR A 39 -17.04 -2.40 -9.70
C THR A 39 -18.24 -2.67 -8.79
N MET A 40 -18.05 -3.41 -7.70
CA MET A 40 -19.10 -3.72 -6.71
C MET A 40 -19.65 -2.47 -6.03
N THR A 41 -18.75 -1.55 -5.66
CA THR A 41 -19.11 -0.24 -5.15
C THR A 41 -19.91 0.52 -6.21
N SER A 42 -19.57 0.46 -7.49
CA SER A 42 -20.35 1.17 -8.52
C SER A 42 -21.72 0.52 -8.78
N ALA A 43 -21.79 -0.81 -8.70
CA ALA A 43 -22.96 -1.63 -9.01
C ALA A 43 -23.99 -1.77 -7.87
N LYS A 44 -23.80 -1.11 -6.71
CA LYS A 44 -24.69 -1.29 -5.53
C LYS A 44 -24.72 -2.73 -5.00
N ALA A 45 -23.58 -3.40 -5.02
CA ALA A 45 -23.42 -4.66 -4.29
C ALA A 45 -23.69 -4.47 -2.79
N THR A 46 -24.02 -5.55 -2.09
CA THR A 46 -24.25 -5.51 -0.65
C THR A 46 -22.96 -5.19 0.10
N ALA A 47 -23.08 -4.57 1.28
CA ALA A 47 -21.91 -4.29 2.12
C ALA A 47 -21.16 -5.60 2.46
N GLN A 48 -21.86 -6.70 2.75
CA GLN A 48 -21.26 -8.01 3.01
C GLN A 48 -20.35 -8.49 1.88
N ASP A 49 -20.81 -8.40 0.63
CA ASP A 49 -20.00 -8.86 -0.51
C ASP A 49 -18.75 -7.98 -0.67
N VAL A 50 -18.90 -6.66 -0.51
CA VAL A 50 -17.78 -5.71 -0.58
C VAL A 50 -16.77 -5.97 0.54
N PHE A 51 -17.22 -6.15 1.78
CA PHE A 51 -16.32 -6.34 2.91
C PHE A 51 -15.64 -7.71 2.93
N ARG A 52 -16.25 -8.73 2.30
CA ARG A 52 -15.55 -9.98 2.00
C ARG A 52 -14.37 -9.76 1.06
N GLU A 53 -14.54 -8.95 0.02
CA GLU A 53 -13.44 -8.63 -0.90
C GLU A 53 -12.39 -7.70 -0.26
N VAL A 54 -12.81 -6.81 0.65
CA VAL A 54 -11.90 -6.02 1.49
C VAL A 54 -11.00 -6.91 2.36
N ASP A 55 -11.53 -7.98 2.93
CA ASP A 55 -10.73 -8.93 3.70
C ASP A 55 -9.71 -9.68 2.82
N VAL A 56 -10.13 -10.15 1.63
CA VAL A 56 -9.23 -10.77 0.64
C VAL A 56 -8.10 -9.80 0.24
N LEU A 57 -8.44 -8.53 0.01
CA LEU A 57 -7.48 -7.48 -0.28
C LEU A 57 -6.51 -7.26 0.89
N ALA A 58 -7.02 -7.19 2.13
CA ALA A 58 -6.20 -7.01 3.33
C ALA A 58 -5.19 -8.16 3.50
N GLN A 59 -5.63 -9.41 3.31
CA GLN A 59 -4.76 -10.59 3.37
C GLN A 59 -3.69 -10.58 2.26
N SER A 60 -4.08 -10.22 1.03
CA SER A 60 -3.15 -10.11 -0.10
C SER A 60 -2.10 -9.04 0.14
N LEU A 61 -2.50 -7.89 0.70
CA LEU A 61 -1.61 -6.80 1.07
C LEU A 61 -0.69 -7.18 2.23
N HIS A 62 -1.18 -7.97 3.20
CA HIS A 62 -0.35 -8.51 4.27
C HIS A 62 0.76 -9.43 3.73
N LYS A 63 0.44 -10.32 2.79
CA LYS A 63 1.44 -11.18 2.11
C LYS A 63 2.48 -10.33 1.35
N LEU A 64 2.03 -9.29 0.65
CA LEU A 64 2.93 -8.35 -0.03
C LEU A 64 3.88 -7.66 0.97
N ASN A 65 3.36 -7.20 2.11
CA ASN A 65 4.15 -6.56 3.16
C ASN A 65 5.25 -7.49 3.72
N ILE A 66 4.94 -8.77 3.94
CA ILE A 66 5.94 -9.77 4.35
C ILE A 66 7.05 -9.88 3.30
N LEU A 67 6.70 -9.99 2.02
CA LEU A 67 7.69 -10.08 0.95
C LEU A 67 8.57 -8.82 0.87
N ILE A 68 7.97 -7.64 0.93
CA ILE A 68 8.70 -6.37 0.95
C ILE A 68 9.68 -6.33 2.12
N LYS A 69 9.23 -6.70 3.33
CA LYS A 69 10.08 -6.76 4.53
C LYS A 69 11.30 -7.67 4.30
N THR A 70 11.11 -8.85 3.71
CA THR A 70 12.21 -9.81 3.48
C THR A 70 13.23 -9.35 2.44
N ARG A 71 12.85 -8.43 1.56
CA ARG A 71 13.68 -7.99 0.42
C ARG A 71 13.96 -6.49 0.40
N LEU A 72 13.73 -5.81 1.53
CA LEU A 72 13.71 -4.35 1.62
C LEU A 72 14.93 -3.68 0.95
N SER A 73 16.14 -4.19 1.24
CA SER A 73 17.42 -3.70 0.72
C SER A 73 17.67 -4.00 -0.77
N HIS A 74 16.92 -4.93 -1.35
CA HIS A 74 17.07 -5.39 -2.74
C HIS A 74 15.97 -4.88 -3.67
N ILE A 75 15.07 -4.02 -3.17
CA ILE A 75 14.03 -3.41 -4.00
C ILE A 75 14.67 -2.36 -4.91
N ASP A 76 14.63 -2.64 -6.21
CA ASP A 76 15.07 -1.72 -7.24
C ASP A 76 14.04 -0.59 -7.51
N PRO A 77 14.43 0.48 -8.24
CA PRO A 77 13.54 1.61 -8.52
C PRO A 77 12.26 1.25 -9.29
N ASN A 78 12.29 0.26 -10.19
CA ASN A 78 11.12 -0.16 -10.96
C ASN A 78 10.11 -0.90 -10.08
N ASN A 79 10.63 -1.74 -9.18
CA ASN A 79 9.84 -2.44 -8.18
C ASN A 79 9.21 -1.44 -7.21
N ARG A 80 9.96 -0.43 -6.77
CA ARG A 80 9.43 0.68 -5.97
C ARG A 80 8.33 1.46 -6.69
N ALA A 81 8.53 1.82 -7.96
CA ALA A 81 7.52 2.54 -8.74
C ALA A 81 6.21 1.73 -8.85
N SER A 82 6.31 0.41 -9.02
CA SER A 82 5.13 -0.46 -9.04
C SER A 82 4.42 -0.52 -7.69
N LEU A 83 5.16 -0.56 -6.59
CA LEU A 83 4.58 -0.50 -5.24
C LEU A 83 3.91 0.85 -4.94
N LEU A 84 4.43 1.96 -5.47
CA LEU A 84 3.79 3.28 -5.36
C LEU A 84 2.45 3.31 -6.12
N LEU A 85 2.39 2.72 -7.31
CA LEU A 85 1.13 2.60 -8.06
C LEU A 85 0.10 1.75 -7.30
N VAL A 86 0.54 0.64 -6.69
CA VAL A 86 -0.31 -0.16 -5.81
C VAL A 86 -0.84 0.68 -4.64
N ASN A 87 0.02 1.48 -3.99
CA ASN A 87 -0.40 2.34 -2.89
C ASN A 87 -1.48 3.36 -3.32
N GLN A 88 -1.31 3.99 -4.48
CA GLN A 88 -2.29 4.93 -5.04
C GLN A 88 -3.63 4.26 -5.38
N ALA A 89 -3.59 3.03 -5.91
CA ALA A 89 -4.81 2.26 -6.17
C ALA A 89 -5.55 1.92 -4.87
N LEU A 90 -4.82 1.56 -3.81
CA LEU A 90 -5.38 1.33 -2.47
C LEU A 90 -5.99 2.61 -1.87
N ASP A 91 -5.34 3.76 -2.02
CA ASP A 91 -5.88 5.06 -1.59
C ASP A 91 -7.25 5.33 -2.22
N PHE A 92 -7.34 5.10 -3.53
CA PHE A 92 -8.59 5.26 -4.27
C PHE A 92 -9.67 4.29 -3.79
N GLY A 93 -9.34 2.99 -3.67
CA GLY A 93 -10.28 1.97 -3.19
C GLY A 93 -10.79 2.26 -1.78
N ILE A 94 -9.91 2.63 -0.85
CA ILE A 94 -10.27 2.98 0.53
C ILE A 94 -11.17 4.22 0.57
N SER A 95 -10.86 5.24 -0.24
CA SER A 95 -11.70 6.45 -0.34
C SER A 95 -13.11 6.12 -0.82
N LEU A 96 -13.24 5.26 -1.83
CA LEU A 96 -14.53 4.77 -2.33
C LEU A 96 -15.32 4.02 -1.26
N ILE A 97 -14.69 3.10 -0.54
CA ILE A 97 -15.33 2.33 0.54
C ILE A 97 -15.82 3.27 1.63
N LYS A 98 -14.97 4.19 2.12
CA LYS A 98 -15.35 5.17 3.15
C LYS A 98 -16.51 6.06 2.73
N LYS A 99 -16.50 6.54 1.48
CA LYS A 99 -17.53 7.43 0.96
C LYS A 99 -18.90 6.75 0.91
N ARG A 100 -18.92 5.45 0.62
CA ARG A 100 -20.16 4.73 0.34
C ARG A 100 -20.70 3.94 1.53
N TYR A 101 -19.82 3.28 2.26
CA TYR A 101 -20.16 2.36 3.35
C TYR A 101 -19.71 2.89 4.70
N GLY A 102 -19.58 4.22 4.83
CA GLY A 102 -19.02 4.87 6.02
C GLY A 102 -19.69 4.43 7.31
N ASN A 103 -21.04 4.34 7.33
CA ASN A 103 -21.78 3.94 8.52
C ASN A 103 -21.58 2.45 8.82
N GLU A 104 -21.66 1.61 7.80
CA GLU A 104 -21.53 0.15 7.89
C GLU A 104 -20.12 -0.28 8.35
N ILE A 105 -19.09 0.50 8.03
CA ILE A 105 -17.74 0.31 8.55
C ILE A 105 -17.74 0.41 10.07
N TYR A 106 -18.39 1.42 10.66
CA TYR A 106 -18.35 1.64 12.09
C TYR A 106 -19.33 0.76 12.86
N GLU A 107 -20.41 0.33 12.22
CA GLU A 107 -21.44 -0.50 12.84
C GLU A 107 -21.11 -2.00 12.81
N GLN A 108 -20.57 -2.50 11.69
CA GLN A 108 -20.46 -3.94 11.46
C GLN A 108 -19.09 -4.41 10.94
N PHE A 109 -18.47 -3.66 10.03
CA PHE A 109 -17.26 -4.13 9.31
C PHE A 109 -15.97 -3.45 9.77
N PHE A 110 -15.92 -3.02 11.02
CA PHE A 110 -14.81 -2.24 11.55
C PHE A 110 -13.50 -3.02 11.52
N ASN A 111 -13.55 -4.32 11.82
CA ASN A 111 -12.35 -5.15 11.93
C ASN A 111 -11.72 -5.41 10.56
N GLU A 112 -12.52 -5.72 9.55
CA GLU A 112 -12.13 -5.94 8.15
C GLU A 112 -11.51 -4.66 7.58
N PHE A 113 -12.18 -3.52 7.79
CA PHE A 113 -11.69 -2.24 7.34
C PHE A 113 -10.40 -1.83 8.06
N LYS A 114 -10.31 -2.07 9.38
CA LYS A 114 -9.10 -1.82 10.18
C LYS A 114 -7.93 -2.69 9.72
N ALA A 115 -8.18 -3.95 9.37
CA ALA A 115 -7.16 -4.85 8.86
C ALA A 115 -6.58 -4.33 7.53
N LEU A 116 -7.44 -3.90 6.60
CA LEU A 116 -7.01 -3.26 5.35
C LEU A 116 -6.19 -2.00 5.61
N ALA A 117 -6.69 -1.09 6.47
CA ALA A 117 -6.01 0.16 6.79
C ALA A 117 -4.63 -0.08 7.45
N SER A 118 -4.52 -1.06 8.34
CA SER A 118 -3.26 -1.44 8.99
C SER A 118 -2.25 -2.01 7.99
N ALA A 119 -2.70 -2.90 7.10
CA ALA A 119 -1.86 -3.45 6.04
C ALA A 119 -1.38 -2.35 5.07
N LYS A 120 -2.24 -1.37 4.75
CA LYS A 120 -1.88 -0.21 3.94
C LYS A 120 -0.83 0.69 4.61
N ASN A 121 -1.02 1.03 5.89
CA ASN A 121 -0.03 1.83 6.63
C ASN A 121 1.34 1.14 6.69
N THR A 122 1.35 -0.20 6.77
CA THR A 122 2.59 -0.98 6.74
C THR A 122 3.30 -0.88 5.38
N LEU A 123 2.55 -0.91 4.27
CA LEU A 123 3.10 -0.71 2.93
C LEU A 123 3.74 0.68 2.80
N GLU A 124 3.05 1.72 3.26
CA GLU A 124 3.57 3.10 3.23
C GLU A 124 4.86 3.27 4.03
N MET A 125 4.92 2.64 5.21
CA MET A 125 6.13 2.61 6.02
C MET A 125 7.27 1.95 5.25
N TYR A 126 7.04 0.82 4.57
CA TYR A 126 8.09 0.18 3.79
C TYR A 126 8.50 1.00 2.56
N LEU A 127 7.56 1.60 1.84
CA LEU A 127 7.85 2.52 0.73
C LEU A 127 8.75 3.67 1.17
N ARG A 128 8.50 4.20 2.37
CA ARG A 128 9.36 5.23 2.97
C ARG A 128 10.75 4.68 3.29
N ARG A 129 10.86 3.55 3.97
CA ARG A 129 12.17 2.94 4.29
C ARG A 129 13.01 2.63 3.05
N ILE A 130 12.37 2.17 1.97
CA ILE A 130 13.06 1.93 0.69
C ILE A 130 13.60 3.25 0.14
N GLN A 131 12.84 4.34 0.23
CA GLN A 131 13.30 5.67 -0.18
C GLN A 131 14.47 6.14 0.68
N GLU A 132 14.35 6.06 2.00
CA GLU A 132 15.39 6.40 2.98
C GLU A 132 16.71 5.67 2.70
N GLN A 133 16.65 4.35 2.45
CA GLN A 133 17.82 3.55 2.09
C GLN A 133 18.46 3.96 0.75
N LYS A 134 17.66 4.40 -0.22
CA LYS A 134 18.16 4.83 -1.54
C LYS A 134 18.76 6.23 -1.51
N ASP A 135 18.18 7.13 -0.73
CA ASP A 135 18.68 8.49 -0.57
C ASP A 135 19.87 8.57 0.40
N GLY A 136 20.14 7.50 1.15
CA GLY A 136 21.16 7.50 2.21
C GLY A 136 20.75 8.37 3.41
N ILE A 137 19.44 8.60 3.58
CA ILE A 137 18.87 9.47 4.61
C ILE A 137 18.03 8.61 5.54
N GLU A 138 18.46 8.45 6.79
CA GLU A 138 17.66 7.81 7.84
C GLU A 138 16.75 8.85 8.50
N ILE A 139 15.43 8.82 8.23
CA ILE A 139 14.49 9.72 8.91
C ILE A 139 14.12 9.11 10.26
N VAL A 140 14.93 9.43 11.27
CA VAL A 140 14.60 9.12 12.67
C VAL A 140 13.48 10.07 13.11
N ARG A 141 12.27 9.53 13.34
CA ARG A 141 11.26 10.26 14.12
C ARG A 141 11.70 10.29 15.57
N ASN A 142 12.49 11.31 15.93
CA ASN A 142 12.74 11.61 17.33
C ASN A 142 11.51 12.36 17.88
N PRO A 143 10.72 11.77 18.79
CA PRO A 143 9.58 12.46 19.41
C PRO A 143 10.00 13.71 20.20
N GLU A 144 11.29 13.89 20.49
CA GLU A 144 11.84 15.10 21.11
C GLU A 144 12.24 16.20 20.10
N LEU A 145 12.23 15.92 18.79
CA LEU A 145 12.45 16.91 17.72
C LEU A 145 11.14 17.58 17.28
N THR A 146 10.27 17.93 18.21
CA THR A 146 9.29 18.99 17.95
C THR A 146 10.06 20.29 17.81
N LEU A 147 10.02 20.88 16.61
CA LEU A 147 10.53 22.24 16.41
C LEU A 147 9.83 23.15 17.41
N SER A 148 10.58 23.73 18.34
CA SER A 148 10.07 24.79 19.19
C SER A 148 9.70 25.98 18.33
N GLN A 149 8.77 26.81 18.81
CA GLN A 149 8.35 28.04 18.12
C GLN A 149 9.55 28.90 17.69
N SER A 150 10.60 28.94 18.51
CA SER A 150 11.86 29.63 18.23
C SER A 150 12.56 29.12 16.98
N ASN A 151 12.58 27.79 16.75
CA ASN A 151 13.23 27.18 15.60
C ASN A 151 12.44 27.47 14.31
N ILE A 152 11.13 27.64 14.43
CA ILE A 152 10.26 28.02 13.31
C ILE A 152 10.48 29.49 12.94
N GLU A 153 10.58 30.38 13.94
CA GLU A 153 10.87 31.80 13.73
C GLU A 153 12.26 32.04 13.12
N GLU A 154 13.26 31.27 13.54
CA GLU A 154 14.62 31.38 13.01
C GLU A 154 14.68 30.95 11.52
N ILE A 155 13.96 29.90 11.14
CA ILE A 155 13.83 29.47 9.74
C ILE A 155 13.06 30.50 8.90
N MET A 156 12.04 31.14 9.48
CA MET A 156 11.26 32.18 8.80
C MET A 156 12.08 33.47 8.61
N ASN A 157 12.90 33.85 9.58
CA ASN A 157 13.78 35.01 9.50
C ASN A 157 14.99 34.79 8.58
N ALA A 158 15.49 33.56 8.43
CA ALA A 158 16.56 33.23 7.50
C ALA A 158 16.13 33.25 6.01
N ARG A 159 14.83 33.41 5.73
CA ARG A 159 14.27 33.56 4.38
C ARG A 159 13.91 35.01 4.03
N GLY A 160 14.18 35.97 4.92
CA GLY A 160 14.01 37.41 4.73
C GLY A 160 15.29 38.09 4.32
#